data_AF-A0A3D2F8N8-F1
#
_entry.id   AF-A0A3D2F8N8-F1
#
_cell.length_a   1.000
_cell.length_b   1.000
_cell.length_c   1.000
_cell.angle_alpha   90.00
_cell.angle_beta   90.00
_cell.angle_gamma   90.00
#
_symmetry.space_group_name_H-M   'P 1'
#
loop_
_entity.id
_entity.type
_entity.pdbx_description
1 polymer ?
#
loop_
_entity_poly.entity_id
_entity_poly.type
_entity_poly.pdbx_seq_one_letter_code
_entity_poly.pdbx_strand_id
1 'polypeptide(L)' 'MEMLEINPLIVTDSGDLKVLDAKVSFDGNAMYRQPDINELRDETEEDAKELEASKYDLNYITLDGEIGCMVNGAGLAMA' A
#
# COMPACT_ATOMS: atom_id res chain seq x y z
N MET A 1 8.60 -5.42 -6.17
CA MET A 1 8.26 -5.91 -4.83
C MET A 1 9.03 -5.04 -3.86
N GLU A 2 8.34 -4.43 -2.91
CA GLU A 2 8.92 -3.50 -1.94
C GLU A 2 9.23 -4.22 -0.62
N MET A 3 8.30 -5.06 -0.15
CA MET A 3 8.45 -5.82 1.09
C MET A 3 7.78 -7.19 0.99
N LEU A 4 8.39 -8.20 1.61
CA LEU A 4 7.78 -9.48 1.91
C LEU A 4 8.13 -9.82 3.36
N GLU A 5 7.13 -9.80 4.22
CA GLU A 5 7.21 -10.20 5.61
C GLU A 5 6.46 -11.53 5.79
N ILE A 6 7.09 -12.49 6.47
CA ILE A 6 6.46 -13.75 6.87
C ILE A 6 6.50 -13.80 8.39
N ASN A 7 5.33 -13.75 9.02
CA ASN A 7 5.26 -13.74 10.48
C ASN A 7 3.92 -14.34 10.99
N PRO A 8 3.90 -15.61 11.43
CA PRO A 8 5.06 -16.47 11.68
C PRO A 8 5.43 -17.38 10.49
N LEU A 9 6.73 -17.67 10.36
CA LEU A 9 7.24 -18.83 9.64
C LEU A 9 7.34 -20.01 10.61
N ILE A 10 6.44 -20.98 10.47
CA ILE A 10 6.29 -22.08 11.43
C ILE A 10 7.03 -23.34 10.97
N VAL A 11 7.38 -24.21 11.93
CA VAL A 11 7.79 -25.59 11.68
C VAL A 11 6.63 -26.49 12.11
N THR A 12 6.16 -27.35 11.22
CA THR A 12 5.10 -28.33 11.52
C THR A 12 5.63 -29.48 12.35
N ASP A 13 4.75 -30.31 12.93
CA ASP A 13 5.14 -31.51 13.68
C ASP A 13 5.91 -32.53 12.83
N SER A 14 5.72 -32.52 11.50
CA SER A 14 6.49 -33.32 10.55
C SER A 14 7.90 -32.77 10.28
N GLY A 15 8.23 -31.58 10.81
CA GLY A 15 9.51 -30.89 10.60
C GLY A 15 9.54 -29.98 9.36
N ASP A 16 8.40 -29.73 8.70
CA ASP A 16 8.33 -28.92 7.49
C ASP A 16 8.17 -27.43 7.82
N LEU A 17 8.84 -26.56 7.06
CA LEU A 17 8.60 -25.11 7.14
C LEU A 17 7.33 -24.72 6.40
N LYS A 18 6.50 -23.87 7.01
CA LYS A 18 5.28 -23.32 6.42
C LYS A 18 5.12 -21.83 6.72
N VAL A 19 4.68 -21.08 5.72
CA VAL A 19 4.23 -19.69 5.84
C VAL A 19 2.83 -19.74 6.44
N LEU A 20 2.68 -19.35 7.71
CA LEU A 20 1.35 -19.29 8.34
C LEU A 20 0.66 -17.97 8.01
N ASP A 21 1.42 -16.89 7.92
CA ASP A 21 0.95 -15.57 7.54
C ASP A 21 2.04 -14.81 6.77
N ALA A 22 1.62 -13.92 5.87
CA ALA A 22 2.51 -13.09 5.10
C ALA A 22 1.88 -11.73 4.76
N LYS A 23 2.70 -10.68 4.86
CA LYS A 23 2.38 -9.34 4.37
C LYS A 23 3.31 -9.00 3.21
N VAL A 24 2.73 -8.67 2.07
CA VAL A 24 3.48 -8.34 0.84
C VAL A 24 3.11 -6.93 0.42
N SER A 25 4.12 -6.07 0.23
CA SER A 25 3.95 -4.74 -0.36
C SER A 25 4.60 -4.70 -1.73
N PHE A 26 3.89 -4.12 -2.70
CA PHE A 26 4.35 -3.97 -4.07
C PHE A 26 4.75 -2.52 -4.36
N ASP A 27 5.76 -2.37 -5.20
CA ASP A 27 6.21 -1.05 -5.65
C ASP A 27 5.19 -0.51 -6.67
N GLY A 28 4.47 0.55 -6.29
CA GLY A 28 3.47 1.21 -7.12
C GLY A 28 4.00 1.63 -8.50
N ASN A 29 5.26 2.06 -8.59
CA ASN A 29 5.88 2.48 -9.86
C ASN A 29 6.10 1.32 -10.83
N ALA A 30 6.09 0.08 -10.35
CA ALA A 30 6.28 -1.12 -11.15
C ALA A 30 4.96 -1.79 -11.56
N MET A 31 3.81 -1.30 -11.12
CA MET A 31 2.51 -1.95 -11.33
C MET A 31 2.08 -2.01 -12.81
N TYR A 32 2.53 -1.06 -13.63
CA TYR A 32 2.23 -1.02 -15.08
C TYR A 32 2.64 -2.29 -15.85
N ARG A 33 3.55 -3.10 -15.30
CA ARG A 33 4.07 -4.35 -15.90
C ARG A 33 3.73 -5.60 -15.07
N GLN A 34 2.80 -5.49 -14.12
CA GLN A 34 2.39 -6.59 -13.23
C GLN A 34 0.85 -6.75 -13.24
N PRO A 35 0.25 -7.15 -14.37
CA PRO A 35 -1.21 -7.23 -14.53
C PRO A 35 -1.85 -8.16 -13.49
N ASP A 36 -1.29 -9.35 -13.30
CA ASP A 36 -1.82 -10.36 -12.37
C ASP A 36 -1.87 -9.88 -10.91
N ILE A 37 -0.93 -9.00 -10.51
CA ILE A 37 -0.91 -8.41 -9.16
C ILE A 37 -1.92 -7.27 -9.06
N ASN A 38 -2.08 -6.49 -10.13
CA ASN A 38 -3.03 -5.39 -10.17
C ASN A 38 -4.47 -5.88 -10.05
N GLU A 39 -4.76 -7.09 -10.53
CA GLU A 39 -6.06 -7.77 -10.36
C GLU A 39 -6.36 -8.14 -8.89
N LEU A 40 -5.35 -8.21 -8.03
CA LEU A 40 -5.50 -8.52 -6.61
C LEU A 40 -5.74 -7.26 -5.75
N ARG A 41 -5.79 -6.06 -6.35
CA ARG A 41 -6.02 -4.82 -5.62
C ARG A 41 -7.44 -4.78 -5.07
N ASP A 42 -7.57 -4.67 -3.75
CA ASP A 42 -8.84 -4.50 -3.06
C ASP A 42 -9.01 -3.04 -2.63
N GLU A 43 -9.79 -2.28 -3.39
CA GLU A 43 -10.07 -0.86 -3.12
C GLU A 43 -10.85 -0.64 -1.81
N THR A 44 -11.45 -1.68 -1.21
CA THR A 44 -12.20 -1.54 0.04
C THR A 44 -11.31 -1.42 1.28
N GLU A 45 -10.04 -1.81 1.15
CA GLU A 45 -9.01 -1.66 2.19
C GLU A 45 -8.22 -0.34 2.05
N GLU A 46 -8.57 0.50 1.06
CA GLU A 46 -7.95 1.81 0.83
C GLU A 46 -8.84 2.95 1.36
N ASP A 47 -8.23 4.09 1.70
CA ASP A 47 -9.00 5.28 2.08
C ASP A 47 -9.71 5.87 0.84
N ALA A 48 -11.03 6.02 0.93
CA ALA A 48 -11.86 6.45 -0.19
C ALA A 48 -11.49 7.85 -0.73
N LYS A 49 -10.95 8.75 0.11
CA LYS A 49 -10.54 10.09 -0.34
C LYS A 49 -9.21 10.04 -1.07
N GLU A 50 -8.26 9.24 -0.58
CA GLU A 50 -6.96 9.04 -1.25
C GLU A 50 -7.15 8.35 -2.60
N LEU A 51 -8.00 7.32 -2.65
CA LEU A 51 -8.38 6.63 -3.88
C LEU A 51 -8.98 7.59 -4.90
N GLU A 52 -9.96 8.42 -4.50
CA GLU A 52 -10.58 9.39 -5.40
C GLU A 52 -9.58 10.44 -5.90
N ALA A 53 -8.72 10.96 -5.02
CA ALA A 53 -7.68 11.92 -5.39
C ALA A 53 -6.69 11.34 -6.43
N SER A 54 -6.30 10.08 -6.27
CA SER A 54 -5.38 9.40 -7.19
C SER A 54 -5.90 9.33 -8.62
N LYS A 55 -7.22 9.26 -8.84
CA LYS A 55 -7.83 9.28 -10.19
C LYS A 55 -7.59 10.59 -10.94
N TYR A 56 -7.26 11.64 -10.21
CA TYR A 56 -6.95 12.98 -10.72
C TYR A 56 -5.46 13.30 -10.64
N ASP A 57 -4.60 12.30 -10.43
CA ASP A 57 -3.15 12.45 -10.23
C ASP A 57 -2.81 13.38 -9.05
N LEU A 58 -3.66 13.40 -8.01
CA LEU A 58 -3.45 14.15 -6.77
C LEU A 58 -2.97 13.22 -5.66
N ASN A 59 -1.96 13.67 -4.90
CA ASN A 59 -1.58 13.04 -3.64
C ASN A 59 -2.37 13.72 -2.52
N TYR A 60 -3.25 12.96 -1.86
CA TYR A 60 -4.06 13.42 -0.74
C TYR A 60 -3.77 12.53 0.46
N ILE A 61 -3.65 13.12 1.65
CA ILE A 61 -3.45 12.41 2.90
C ILE A 61 -4.40 13.04 3.92
N THR A 62 -5.24 12.23 4.55
CA THR A 62 -6.12 12.72 5.61
C THR A 62 -5.34 12.84 6.91
N LEU A 63 -5.44 13.99 7.57
CA LEU A 63 -4.91 14.22 8.90
C LEU A 63 -6.03 14.71 9.82
N ASP A 64 -5.87 14.45 11.12
CA ASP A 64 -6.76 14.99 12.14
C ASP A 64 -6.45 16.47 12.38
N GLY A 65 -7.31 17.36 11.88
CA GLY A 65 -7.16 18.81 12.02
C GLY A 65 -8.33 19.59 11.44
N GLU A 66 -8.27 20.91 11.57
CA GLU A 66 -9.35 21.82 11.12
C GLU A 66 -8.97 22.65 9.87
N ILE A 67 -7.71 22.59 9.43
CA ILE A 67 -7.17 23.37 8.31
C ILE A 67 -6.69 22.43 7.21
N GLY A 68 -7.18 22.63 5.99
CA GLY A 68 -6.69 21.96 4.79
C GLY A 68 -5.59 22.76 4.09
N CYS A 69 -4.59 22.06 3.55
CA CYS A 69 -3.49 22.65 2.78
C CYS A 69 -3.52 22.13 1.34
N MET A 70 -3.27 23.02 0.36
CA MET A 70 -3.07 22.66 -1.04
C MET A 70 -1.76 23.26 -1.53
N VAL A 71 -0.84 22.41 -1.94
CA VAL A 71 0.56 22.78 -2.17
C VAL A 71 1.11 22.05 -3.40
N ASN A 72 1.97 22.72 -4.18
CA ASN A 72 2.64 22.14 -5.34
C ASN A 72 3.99 21.51 -4.96
N GLY A 73 3.95 20.22 -4.60
CA GLY A 73 5.13 19.39 -4.35
C GLY A 73 5.20 18.87 -2.92
N ALA A 74 5.57 17.60 -2.77
CA ALA A 74 5.53 16.89 -1.50
C ALA A 74 6.40 17.55 -0.41
N GLY A 75 7.61 18.01 -0.77
CA GLY A 75 8.51 18.66 0.19
C GLY A 75 7.96 19.99 0.74
N LEU A 76 7.24 20.76 -0.08
CA LEU A 76 6.61 22.01 0.37
C LEU A 76 5.33 21.74 1.15
N ALA A 77 4.63 20.63 0.87
CA ALA A 77 3.42 20.24 1.57
C ALA A 77 3.66 19.85 3.03
N MET A 78 4.86 19.34 3.35
CA MET A 78 5.26 18.94 4.71
C MET A 78 5.96 20.05 5.51
N ALA A 79 6.30 21.17 4.86
CA ALA A 79 7.11 22.25 5.44
C ALA A 79 6.34 23.19 6.37
#